data_AF-A0AAV0P2S0-F1
#
_entry.id   AF-A0AAV0P2S0-F1
#
_cell.length_a   1.000
_cell.length_b   1.000
_cell.length_c   1.000
_cell.angle_alpha   90.00
_cell.angle_beta   90.00
_cell.angle_gamma   90.00
#
_symmetry.space_group_name_H-M   'P 1'
#
loop_
_entity.id
_entity.type
_entity.pdbx_description
1 polymer ?
#
loop_
_entity_poly.entity_id
_entity_poly.type
_entity_poly.pdbx_seq_one_letter_code
_entity_poly.pdbx_strand_id
1 'polypeptide(L)'
;MMTYSLLLLPSSSTDSSSSCHFPALYNFGDSNSDTGSQSAVFGRLPPPNGRTFFGKPSGRRSDGRLIIDFLGKNRAEFQGVYK
;
A
#
# COMPACT_ATOMS: atom_id res chain seq x y z
N MET A 1 35.52 -42.90 20.52
CA MET A 1 35.64 -41.75 19.59
C MET A 1 34.27 -41.51 18.99
N MET A 2 33.58 -40.44 19.40
CA MET A 2 32.29 -40.07 18.81
C MET A 2 32.53 -38.96 17.80
N THR A 3 32.38 -39.27 16.53
CA THR A 3 32.44 -38.29 15.44
C THR A 3 31.06 -37.62 15.33
N TYR A 4 31.00 -36.31 15.56
CA TYR A 4 29.81 -35.52 15.27
C TYR A 4 29.89 -35.05 13.82
N SER A 5 28.95 -35.46 12.98
CA SER A 5 28.79 -34.88 11.64
C SER A 5 28.16 -33.50 11.76
N LEU A 6 28.91 -32.46 11.41
CA LEU A 6 28.35 -31.13 11.16
C LEU A 6 27.58 -31.17 9.84
N LEU A 7 26.26 -30.99 9.90
CA LEU A 7 25.46 -30.62 8.74
C LEU A 7 25.76 -29.15 8.42
N LEU A 8 26.56 -28.90 7.40
CA LEU A 8 26.70 -27.56 6.82
C LEU A 8 25.38 -27.22 6.12
N LEU A 9 24.54 -26.41 6.74
CA LEU A 9 23.42 -25.80 6.03
C LEU A 9 24.01 -24.86 4.96
N PRO A 10 23.57 -24.95 3.69
CA PRO A 10 23.97 -23.99 2.68
C PRO A 10 23.53 -22.61 3.14
N SER A 11 24.49 -21.70 3.30
CA SER A 11 24.24 -20.28 3.47
C SER A 11 23.39 -19.84 2.30
N SER A 12 22.13 -19.53 2.54
CA SER A 12 21.32 -18.79 1.58
C SER A 12 22.07 -17.49 1.30
N SER A 13 22.72 -17.41 0.14
CA SER A 13 23.21 -16.15 -0.39
C SER A 13 22.02 -15.20 -0.37
N THR A 14 22.03 -14.23 0.54
CA THR A 14 21.24 -13.02 0.37
C THR A 14 21.80 -12.38 -0.88
N ASP A 15 21.25 -12.77 -2.04
CA ASP A 15 21.40 -12.00 -3.26
C ASP A 15 20.96 -10.59 -2.85
N SER A 16 21.92 -9.67 -2.83
CA SER A 16 21.68 -8.28 -2.51
C SER A 16 20.73 -7.79 -3.58
N SER A 17 19.43 -7.91 -3.32
CA SER A 17 18.39 -7.60 -4.27
C SER A 17 18.73 -6.23 -4.81
N SER A 18 19.07 -6.16 -6.10
CA SER A 18 19.16 -4.88 -6.78
C SER A 18 17.92 -4.08 -6.35
N SER A 19 18.14 -2.88 -5.81
CA SER A 19 17.05 -2.03 -5.33
C SER A 19 16.13 -1.76 -6.53
N CYS A 20 15.10 -2.59 -6.70
CA CYS A 20 14.20 -2.48 -7.83
C CYS A 20 13.39 -1.21 -7.61
N HIS A 21 13.66 -0.14 -8.34
CA HIS A 21 12.99 1.14 -8.18
C HIS A 21 11.72 1.17 -9.03
N PHE A 22 10.57 1.15 -8.36
CA PHE A 22 9.27 1.35 -9.01
C PHE A 22 8.80 2.78 -8.65
N PRO A 23 8.88 3.74 -9.58
CA PRO A 23 8.56 5.14 -9.29
C PRO A 23 7.06 5.40 -9.12
N ALA A 24 6.21 4.45 -9.56
CA ALA A 24 4.77 4.54 -9.49
C ALA A 24 4.14 3.17 -9.23
N LEU A 25 2.98 3.18 -8.58
CA LEU A 25 2.09 2.03 -8.45
C LEU A 25 0.75 2.40 -9.09
N TYR A 26 0.34 1.61 -10.07
CA TYR A 26 -0.96 1.71 -10.72
C TYR A 26 -1.91 0.73 -10.04
N ASN A 27 -3.01 1.25 -9.48
CA ASN A 27 -4.05 0.44 -8.87
C ASN A 27 -5.26 0.39 -9.81
N PHE A 28 -5.88 -0.79 -9.92
CA PHE A 28 -7.16 -1.00 -10.58
C PHE A 28 -8.07 -1.74 -9.60
N GLY A 29 -9.36 -1.45 -9.64
CA GLY A 29 -10.30 -2.15 -8.77
C GLY A 29 -11.59 -1.38 -8.56
N ASP A 30 -12.20 -1.67 -7.41
CA ASP A 30 -13.46 -1.10 -6.97
C ASP A 30 -13.24 -0.10 -5.82
N SER A 31 -14.29 0.15 -5.05
CA SER A 31 -14.27 1.10 -3.93
C SER A 31 -13.24 0.78 -2.84
N ASN A 32 -12.77 -0.46 -2.72
CA ASN A 32 -11.77 -0.85 -1.71
C ASN A 32 -10.35 -0.35 -2.06
N SER A 33 -10.09 0.02 -3.32
CA SER A 33 -8.83 0.61 -3.78
C SER A 33 -8.97 2.05 -4.27
N ASP A 34 -10.19 2.54 -4.46
CA ASP A 34 -10.46 3.89 -4.93
C ASP A 34 -10.03 4.97 -3.93
N THR A 35 -9.13 5.86 -4.35
CA THR A 35 -8.61 6.94 -3.51
C THR A 35 -9.28 8.29 -3.73
N GLY A 36 -10.29 8.36 -4.60
CA GLY A 36 -10.99 9.61 -4.88
C GLY A 36 -11.65 9.70 -6.26
N SER A 37 -11.44 8.71 -7.15
CA SER A 37 -11.97 8.74 -8.52
C SER A 37 -13.50 8.75 -8.53
N GLN A 38 -14.14 7.99 -7.64
CA GLN A 38 -15.59 8.03 -7.51
C GLN A 38 -16.07 9.40 -7.04
N SER A 39 -15.36 10.04 -6.11
CA SER A 39 -15.74 11.36 -5.62
C SER A 39 -15.50 12.47 -6.63
N ALA A 40 -14.54 12.30 -7.53
CA ALA A 40 -14.30 13.20 -8.64
C ALA A 40 -15.45 13.18 -9.67
N VAL A 41 -16.02 11.99 -9.94
CA VAL A 41 -17.10 11.82 -10.94
C VAL A 41 -18.49 12.08 -10.35
N PHE A 42 -18.77 11.55 -9.15
CA PHE A 42 -20.11 11.54 -8.56
C PHE A 42 -20.27 12.53 -7.40
N GLY A 43 -19.23 13.29 -7.09
CA GLY A 43 -19.23 14.24 -5.98
C GLY A 43 -18.91 13.59 -4.62
N ARG A 44 -18.96 14.42 -3.58
CA ARG A 44 -18.49 14.06 -2.24
C ARG A 44 -19.27 12.88 -1.65
N LEU A 45 -18.54 11.87 -1.16
CA LEU A 45 -19.13 10.78 -0.39
C LEU A 45 -19.68 11.26 0.97
N PRO A 46 -20.88 10.80 1.38
CA PRO A 46 -21.48 11.20 2.64
C PRO A 46 -20.74 10.59 3.84
N PRO A 47 -20.95 11.14 5.06
CA PRO A 47 -20.58 10.48 6.31
C PRO A 47 -21.00 8.98 6.33
N PRO A 48 -20.19 8.08 6.92
CA PRO A 48 -19.03 8.34 7.78
C PRO A 48 -17.70 8.51 7.06
N ASN A 49 -17.64 8.47 5.72
CA ASN A 49 -16.39 8.39 4.96
C ASN A 49 -15.37 9.51 5.27
N GLY A 50 -14.31 9.17 5.99
CA GLY A 50 -13.17 10.03 6.34
C GLY A 50 -13.30 10.77 7.68
N ARG A 51 -14.34 10.53 8.48
CA ARG A 51 -14.52 11.14 9.81
C ARG A 51 -13.47 10.68 10.83
N THR A 52 -13.16 9.39 10.92
CA THR A 52 -12.31 8.83 11.97
C THR A 52 -10.82 9.08 11.70
N PHE A 53 -10.30 8.70 10.53
CA PHE A 53 -8.85 8.86 10.25
C PHE A 53 -8.48 10.23 9.68
N PHE A 54 -9.26 10.75 8.74
CA PHE A 54 -8.91 12.01 8.04
C PHE A 54 -9.53 13.26 8.70
N GLY A 55 -10.55 13.10 9.55
CA GLY A 55 -11.31 14.20 10.15
C GLY A 55 -12.17 15.00 9.16
N LYS A 56 -12.23 14.58 7.89
CA LYS A 56 -12.93 15.27 6.80
C LYS A 56 -13.26 14.28 5.67
N PRO A 57 -14.22 14.59 4.78
CA PRO A 57 -14.50 13.76 3.62
C PRO A 57 -13.23 13.47 2.81
N SER A 58 -12.85 12.20 2.76
CA SER A 58 -11.58 11.74 2.16
C SER A 58 -11.66 11.47 0.67
N GLY A 59 -12.88 11.41 0.13
CA GLY A 59 -13.15 11.00 -1.23
C GLY A 59 -13.20 9.46 -1.43
N ARG A 60 -13.02 8.70 -0.35
CA ARG A 60 -12.90 7.23 -0.36
C ARG A 60 -14.10 6.59 0.34
N ARG A 61 -14.53 5.39 -0.08
CA ARG A 61 -15.56 4.62 0.65
C ARG A 61 -15.01 3.92 1.90
N SER A 62 -14.29 4.67 2.72
CA SER A 62 -13.73 4.20 3.98
C SER A 62 -13.62 5.35 4.99
N ASP A 63 -13.79 5.01 6.26
CA ASP A 63 -13.54 5.92 7.37
C ASP A 63 -12.05 5.97 7.80
N GLY A 64 -11.23 5.16 7.13
CA GLY A 64 -9.81 4.97 7.41
C GLY A 64 -8.94 4.93 6.17
N ARG A 65 -7.71 4.44 6.36
CA ARG A 65 -6.81 4.10 5.26
C ARG A 65 -7.33 2.89 4.49
N LEU A 66 -7.01 2.84 3.19
CA LEU A 66 -7.19 1.67 2.33
C LEU A 66 -5.92 0.83 2.34
N ILE A 67 -6.01 -0.44 1.91
CA ILE A 67 -4.84 -1.34 1.86
C ILE A 67 -3.69 -0.75 1.02
N ILE A 68 -4.03 -0.05 -0.07
CA ILE A 68 -3.07 0.63 -0.95
C ILE A 68 -2.23 1.69 -0.22
N ASP A 69 -2.72 2.28 0.88
CA ASP A 69 -1.96 3.30 1.61
C ASP A 69 -0.79 2.68 2.37
N PHE A 70 -0.89 1.39 2.71
CA PHE A 70 0.17 0.64 3.38
C PHE A 70 1.18 0.11 2.37
N LEU A 71 0.75 -0.20 1.15
CA LEU A 71 1.61 -0.63 0.04
C LEU A 71 2.43 0.54 -0.51
N GLY A 72 1.82 1.72 -0.65
CA GLY A 72 2.50 2.93 -1.12
C GLY A 72 3.44 3.57 -0.11
N LYS A 73 3.22 3.34 1.20
CA LYS A 73 4.01 3.97 2.28
C LYS A 73 5.51 3.66 2.26
N ASN A 74 5.91 2.56 1.64
CA ASN A 74 7.33 2.21 1.53
C ASN A 74 8.03 2.92 0.35
N ARG A 75 7.30 3.62 -0.53
CA ARG A 75 7.84 4.24 -1.75
C ARG A 75 7.04 5.46 -2.16
N ALA A 76 7.52 6.61 -1.71
CA ALA A 76 7.08 7.96 -2.08
C ALA A 76 5.59 8.29 -1.78
N GLU A 77 5.36 9.54 -1.39
CA GLU A 77 4.04 10.09 -1.10
C GLU A 77 3.04 9.78 -2.23
N PHE A 78 2.05 8.94 -1.92
CA PHE A 78 0.82 8.86 -2.70
C PHE A 78 -0.01 10.12 -2.43
N GLN A 79 0.41 11.24 -3.04
CA GLN A 79 -0.55 12.29 -3.36
C GLN A 79 -1.47 11.71 -4.41
N GLY A 80 -2.71 11.43 -3.99
CA GLY A 80 -3.79 11.15 -4.93
C GLY A 80 -3.85 12.31 -5.91
N VAL A 81 -3.40 12.06 -7.14
CA VAL A 81 -3.47 13.01 -8.23
C VAL A 81 -4.94 13.15 -8.59
N TYR A 82 -5.60 14.08 -7.92
CA TYR A 82 -6.76 14.74 -8.49
C TYR A 82 -6.22 15.61 -9.64
N LYS A 83 -6.33 15.09 -10.87
CA LYS A 83 -6.57 15.99 -11.99
C LYS A 83 -8.05 16.33 -12.01
#